data_AF-A3V9Y7-F1
#
_entry.id   AF-A3V9Y7-F1
#
_cell.length_a   1.000
_cell.length_b   1.000
_cell.length_c   1.000
_cell.angle_alpha   90.00
_cell.angle_beta   90.00
_cell.angle_gamma   90.00
#
_symmetry.space_group_name_H-M   'P 1'
#
loop_
_entity.id
_entity.type
_entity.pdbx_description
1 polymer ?
#
loop_
_entity_poly.entity_id
_entity_poly.type
_entity_poly.pdbx_seq_one_letter_code
_entity_poly.pdbx_strand_id
1 'polypeptide(L)'
;MTLREMTREDHDASERFFAPFMDAPQAYMAPFLAAQHAALSAIRDATAGSGAPEIAVILPDLIDRLAKDCADLSQRAPVVQATRPLSGLAGAYLVLGSQMGVDAMRVRATRAGIAPLPRFFQPTDRRSQWAAVCAKLGDMDPDSDAARRLIDDTRAGYALYAQAGRLTFAKAAT
;
A
#
# COMPACT_ATOMS: atom_id res chain seq x y z
N MET A 1 19.76 -8.71 -10.39
CA MET A 1 18.41 -8.16 -10.70
C MET A 1 17.63 -8.12 -9.39
N THR A 2 17.01 -6.99 -9.05
CA THR A 2 16.35 -6.77 -7.75
C THR A 2 14.84 -6.92 -7.84
N LEU A 3 14.16 -7.23 -6.73
CA LEU A 3 12.69 -7.27 -6.65
C LEU A 3 12.06 -5.97 -7.16
N ARG A 4 12.68 -4.82 -6.83
CA ARG A 4 12.26 -3.49 -7.27
C ARG A 4 12.32 -3.32 -8.79
N GLU A 5 13.34 -3.86 -9.45
CA GLU A 5 13.45 -3.81 -10.92
C GLU A 5 12.40 -4.71 -11.57
N MET A 6 12.21 -5.91 -11.03
CA MET A 6 11.32 -6.94 -11.58
C MET A 6 9.83 -6.61 -11.47
N THR A 7 9.48 -5.67 -10.58
CA THR A 7 8.10 -5.26 -10.27
C THR A 7 7.86 -3.77 -10.55
N ARG A 8 8.80 -3.10 -11.24
CA ARG A 8 8.69 -1.67 -11.55
C ARG A 8 7.43 -1.36 -12.35
N GLU A 9 7.17 -2.12 -13.41
CA GLU A 9 6.01 -1.88 -14.27
C GLU A 9 4.68 -2.06 -13.51
N ASP A 10 4.62 -3.05 -12.62
CA ASP A 10 3.44 -3.31 -11.77
C ASP A 10 3.22 -2.18 -10.76
N HIS A 11 4.30 -1.73 -10.12
CA HIS A 11 4.30 -0.57 -9.24
C HIS A 11 3.77 0.67 -9.97
N ASP A 12 4.38 1.03 -11.10
CA ASP A 12 4.04 2.23 -11.85
C ASP A 12 2.60 2.15 -12.41
N ALA A 13 2.17 0.96 -12.84
CA ALA A 13 0.79 0.73 -13.27
C ALA A 13 -0.22 0.96 -12.13
N SER A 14 0.12 0.53 -10.90
CA SER A 14 -0.72 0.79 -9.73
C SER A 14 -0.75 2.28 -9.38
N GLU A 15 0.38 2.99 -9.45
CA GLU A 15 0.50 4.41 -9.13
C GLU A 15 -0.31 5.32 -10.06
N ARG A 16 -0.49 4.94 -11.33
CA ARG A 16 -1.30 5.72 -12.29
C ARG A 16 -2.72 6.00 -11.80
N PHE A 17 -3.33 5.09 -11.04
CA PHE A 17 -4.67 5.32 -10.48
C PHE A 17 -4.70 6.40 -9.40
N PHE A 18 -3.56 6.70 -8.78
CA PHE A 18 -3.42 7.70 -7.72
C PHE A 18 -2.92 9.05 -8.25
N ALA A 19 -2.60 9.16 -9.54
CA ALA A 19 -2.16 10.42 -10.16
C ALA A 19 -3.12 11.60 -9.89
N PRO A 20 -4.46 11.44 -9.95
CA PRO A 20 -5.37 12.54 -9.63
C PRO A 20 -5.21 13.08 -8.20
N PHE A 21 -4.91 12.21 -7.23
CA PHE A 21 -4.61 12.64 -5.86
C PHE A 21 -3.31 13.44 -5.79
N MET A 22 -2.30 13.06 -6.57
CA MET A 22 -1.09 13.87 -6.64
C MET A 22 -1.41 15.25 -7.20
N ASP A 23 -2.18 15.35 -8.27
CA ASP A 23 -2.46 16.65 -8.90
C ASP A 23 -3.38 17.54 -8.05
N ALA A 24 -4.43 16.99 -7.44
CA ALA A 24 -5.38 17.72 -6.63
C ALA A 24 -5.71 16.99 -5.29
N PRO A 25 -4.79 17.03 -4.30
CA PRO A 25 -4.95 16.29 -3.05
C PRO A 25 -6.25 16.59 -2.30
N GLN A 26 -6.75 17.84 -2.35
CA GLN A 26 -8.00 18.24 -1.70
C GLN A 26 -9.22 17.55 -2.33
N ALA A 27 -9.29 17.51 -3.65
CA ALA A 27 -10.42 16.93 -4.38
C ALA A 27 -10.47 15.40 -4.26
N TYR A 28 -9.30 14.76 -4.16
CA TYR A 28 -9.18 13.30 -4.23
C TYR A 28 -8.79 12.65 -2.91
N MET A 29 -8.84 13.37 -1.77
CA MET A 29 -8.49 12.81 -0.47
C MET A 29 -9.36 11.61 -0.09
N ALA A 30 -10.68 11.75 -0.18
CA ALA A 30 -11.62 10.68 0.18
C ALA A 30 -11.44 9.40 -0.67
N PRO A 31 -11.42 9.44 -2.03
CA PRO A 31 -11.17 8.24 -2.83
C PRO A 31 -9.77 7.66 -2.59
N PHE A 32 -8.75 8.49 -2.37
CA PHE A 32 -7.41 8.03 -2.04
C PHE A 32 -7.38 7.19 -0.76
N LEU A 33 -7.94 7.70 0.35
CA LEU A 33 -7.95 6.98 1.63
C LEU A 33 -8.77 5.69 1.55
N ALA A 34 -9.90 5.72 0.83
CA ALA A 34 -10.70 4.52 0.58
C ALA A 34 -9.93 3.43 -0.19
N ALA A 35 -9.10 3.84 -1.16
CA ALA A 35 -8.27 2.92 -1.94
C ALA A 35 -7.18 2.30 -1.08
N GLN A 36 -6.50 3.10 -0.25
CA GLN A 36 -5.49 2.62 0.69
C GLN A 36 -6.10 1.63 1.69
N HIS A 37 -7.27 1.95 2.24
CA HIS A 37 -7.97 1.06 3.16
C HIS A 37 -8.31 -0.29 2.53
N ALA A 38 -8.86 -0.27 1.31
CA ALA A 38 -9.22 -1.47 0.57
C ALA A 38 -8.00 -2.33 0.24
N ALA A 39 -6.94 -1.72 -0.29
CA ALA A 39 -5.72 -2.43 -0.67
C ALA A 39 -5.01 -3.05 0.55
N LEU A 40 -4.83 -2.29 1.63
CA LEU A 40 -4.16 -2.78 2.84
C LEU A 40 -4.98 -3.87 3.55
N SER A 41 -6.31 -3.77 3.55
CA SER A 41 -7.18 -4.84 4.05
C SER A 41 -7.02 -6.12 3.23
N ALA A 42 -6.97 -6.01 1.89
CA ALA A 42 -6.75 -7.16 1.02
C ALA A 42 -5.38 -7.80 1.24
N ILE A 43 -4.32 -6.99 1.44
CA ILE A 43 -2.97 -7.49 1.77
C ILE A 43 -2.96 -8.23 3.11
N ARG A 44 -3.64 -7.69 4.13
CA ARG A 44 -3.78 -8.36 5.45
C ARG A 44 -4.37 -9.75 5.28
N ASP A 45 -5.49 -9.82 4.56
CA ASP A 45 -6.21 -11.07 4.38
C ASP A 45 -5.38 -12.07 3.55
N ALA A 46 -4.67 -11.60 2.53
CA ALA A 46 -3.83 -12.44 1.68
C ALA A 46 -2.58 -12.97 2.38
N THR A 47 -2.12 -12.31 3.45
CA THR A 47 -0.89 -12.68 4.18
C THR A 47 -1.16 -13.43 5.49
N ALA A 48 -2.43 -13.54 5.91
CA ALA A 48 -2.83 -14.07 7.22
C ALA A 48 -2.22 -15.44 7.56
N GLY A 49 -2.06 -16.34 6.58
CA GLY A 49 -1.50 -17.68 6.79
C GLY A 49 0.03 -17.80 6.70
N SER A 50 0.71 -16.74 6.25
CA SER A 50 2.15 -16.79 5.90
C SER A 50 3.09 -16.25 6.97
N GLY A 51 2.56 -15.47 7.94
CA GLY A 51 3.33 -14.77 8.96
C GLY A 51 4.16 -13.62 8.40
N ALA A 52 3.92 -12.40 8.88
CA ALA A 52 4.65 -11.20 8.45
C ALA A 52 5.01 -10.34 9.68
N PRO A 53 6.02 -10.74 10.48
CA PRO A 53 6.32 -10.11 11.76
C PRO A 53 6.67 -8.62 11.63
N GLU A 54 7.29 -8.22 10.52
CA GLU A 54 7.64 -6.81 10.25
C GLU A 54 6.43 -5.88 10.20
N ILE A 55 5.26 -6.41 9.84
CA ILE A 55 4.04 -5.63 9.65
C ILE A 55 2.90 -6.05 10.59
N ALA A 56 3.13 -7.02 11.48
CA ALA A 56 2.10 -7.61 12.34
C ALA A 56 1.36 -6.56 13.20
N VAL A 57 2.07 -5.53 13.66
CA VAL A 57 1.47 -4.40 14.39
C VAL A 57 1.18 -3.19 13.50
N ILE A 58 1.89 -3.07 12.38
CA ILE A 58 1.82 -1.90 11.48
C ILE A 58 0.55 -1.94 10.65
N LEU A 59 0.27 -3.09 10.04
CA LEU A 59 -0.82 -3.22 9.10
C LEU A 59 -2.19 -3.04 9.78
N PRO A 60 -2.47 -3.64 10.96
CA PRO A 60 -3.72 -3.36 11.68
C PRO A 60 -3.86 -1.89 12.09
N ASP A 61 -2.79 -1.26 12.60
CA ASP A 61 -2.80 0.16 12.98
C ASP A 61 -3.11 1.08 11.78
N LEU A 62 -2.49 0.83 10.62
CA LEU A 62 -2.78 1.59 9.40
C LEU A 62 -4.23 1.41 8.93
N ILE A 63 -4.74 0.17 8.93
CA ILE A 63 -6.14 -0.12 8.58
C ILE A 63 -7.08 0.61 9.52
N ASP A 64 -6.82 0.59 10.83
CA ASP A 64 -7.63 1.25 11.84
C ASP A 64 -7.64 2.78 11.73
N ARG A 65 -6.52 3.39 11.32
CA ARG A 65 -6.45 4.84 11.03
C ARG A 65 -7.26 5.18 9.79
N LEU A 66 -7.09 4.40 8.72
CA LEU A 66 -7.79 4.58 7.46
C LEU A 66 -9.30 4.36 7.61
N ALA A 67 -9.74 3.41 8.43
CA ALA A 67 -11.15 3.20 8.73
C ALA A 67 -11.78 4.42 9.41
N LYS A 68 -11.07 5.03 10.37
CA LYS A 68 -11.51 6.28 11.04
C LYS A 68 -11.55 7.44 10.07
N ASP A 69 -10.51 7.61 9.25
CA ASP A 69 -10.49 8.69 8.26
C ASP A 69 -11.58 8.55 7.19
N CYS A 70 -11.85 7.32 6.73
CA CYS A 70 -12.97 7.04 5.82
C CYS A 70 -14.32 7.36 6.48
N ALA A 71 -14.51 6.99 7.75
CA ALA A 71 -15.73 7.30 8.49
C ALA A 71 -15.96 8.81 8.64
N ASP A 72 -14.93 9.57 9.00
CA ASP A 72 -15.00 11.03 9.12
C ASP A 72 -15.37 11.72 7.80
N LEU A 73 -14.97 11.12 6.66
CA LEU A 73 -15.30 11.59 5.31
C LEU A 73 -16.57 10.99 4.73
N SER A 74 -17.35 10.22 5.52
CA SER A 74 -18.54 9.48 5.05
C SER A 74 -18.27 8.59 3.83
N GLN A 75 -17.04 8.10 3.71
CA GLN A 75 -16.57 7.32 2.58
C GLN A 75 -16.53 5.84 2.94
N ARG A 76 -17.00 4.99 2.01
CA ARG A 76 -16.88 3.53 2.15
C ARG A 76 -15.79 3.00 1.25
N ALA A 77 -14.81 2.33 1.84
CA ALA A 77 -13.82 1.59 1.08
C ALA A 77 -14.48 0.42 0.35
N PRO A 78 -14.17 0.19 -0.94
CA PRO A 78 -14.64 -1.01 -1.63
C PRO A 78 -14.01 -2.26 -1.04
N VAL A 79 -14.68 -3.40 -1.19
CA VAL A 79 -14.09 -4.70 -0.90
C VAL A 79 -13.18 -5.09 -2.07
N VAL A 80 -11.92 -5.37 -1.77
CA VAL A 80 -10.95 -5.96 -2.69
C VAL A 80 -10.55 -7.31 -2.12
N GLN A 81 -10.61 -8.35 -2.95
CA GLN A 81 -10.28 -9.70 -2.54
C GLN A 81 -9.03 -10.16 -3.28
N ALA A 82 -8.08 -10.72 -2.55
CA ALA A 82 -6.95 -11.38 -3.16
C ALA A 82 -7.39 -12.69 -3.82
N THR A 83 -6.88 -12.95 -5.02
CA THR A 83 -7.16 -14.17 -5.78
C THR A 83 -6.25 -15.33 -5.36
N ARG A 84 -5.19 -15.04 -4.59
CA ARG A 84 -4.22 -15.99 -4.06
C ARG A 84 -3.66 -15.50 -2.71
N PRO A 85 -3.18 -16.41 -1.85
CA PRO A 85 -2.32 -16.04 -0.73
C PRO A 85 -1.03 -15.37 -1.23
N LEU A 86 -0.49 -14.47 -0.40
CA LEU A 86 0.81 -13.84 -0.59
C LEU A 86 1.76 -14.29 0.51
N SER A 87 3.04 -14.43 0.20
CA SER A 87 4.08 -14.59 1.22
C SER A 87 4.16 -13.35 2.12
N GLY A 88 4.52 -13.58 3.39
CA GLY A 88 4.63 -12.50 4.37
C GLY A 88 5.70 -11.48 4.01
N LEU A 89 6.77 -11.91 3.33
CA LEU A 89 7.83 -11.01 2.85
C LEU A 89 7.35 -10.11 1.70
N ALA A 90 6.53 -10.61 0.76
CA ALA A 90 5.91 -9.79 -0.27
C ALA A 90 4.97 -8.74 0.37
N GLY A 91 4.13 -9.18 1.30
CA GLY A 91 3.26 -8.27 2.06
C GLY A 91 4.03 -7.19 2.81
N ALA A 92 5.09 -7.57 3.52
CA ALA A 92 5.95 -6.65 4.25
C ALA A 92 6.63 -5.63 3.32
N TYR A 93 7.16 -6.09 2.18
CA TYR A 93 7.76 -5.23 1.17
C TYR A 93 6.76 -4.20 0.63
N LEU A 94 5.55 -4.61 0.28
CA LEU A 94 4.51 -3.73 -0.25
C LEU A 94 4.05 -2.70 0.78
N VAL A 95 3.72 -3.15 2.00
CA VAL A 95 3.23 -2.27 3.06
C VAL A 95 4.30 -1.26 3.44
N LEU A 96 5.52 -1.68 3.78
CA LEU A 96 6.59 -0.77 4.21
C LEU A 96 7.09 0.11 3.06
N GLY A 97 7.19 -0.43 1.84
CA GLY A 97 7.52 0.34 0.66
C GLY A 97 6.52 1.46 0.39
N SER A 98 5.21 1.20 0.54
CA SER A 98 4.17 2.22 0.39
C SER A 98 4.30 3.37 1.40
N GLN A 99 4.75 3.09 2.63
CA GLN A 99 4.91 4.10 3.68
C GLN A 99 6.00 5.13 3.37
N MET A 100 7.01 4.76 2.57
CA MET A 100 8.02 5.72 2.12
C MET A 100 7.41 6.78 1.18
N GLY A 101 6.42 6.39 0.37
CA GLY A 101 5.67 7.31 -0.49
C GLY A 101 4.74 8.25 0.30
N VAL A 102 4.19 7.79 1.43
CA VAL A 102 3.27 8.56 2.28
C VAL A 102 3.92 9.83 2.80
N ASP A 103 5.22 9.84 3.13
CA ASP A 103 5.92 11.05 3.57
C ASP A 103 5.96 12.14 2.49
N ALA A 104 6.21 11.76 1.24
CA ALA A 104 6.17 12.71 0.12
C ALA A 104 4.74 13.22 -0.13
N MET A 105 3.75 12.33 -0.04
CA MET A 105 2.33 12.68 -0.15
C MET A 105 1.88 13.62 0.97
N ARG A 106 2.36 13.41 2.20
CA ARG A 106 2.10 14.26 3.36
C ARG A 106 2.57 15.68 3.11
N VAL A 107 3.83 15.86 2.67
CA VAL A 107 4.38 17.18 2.34
C VAL A 107 3.53 17.87 1.27
N ARG A 108 3.10 17.12 0.25
CA ARG A 108 2.26 17.65 -0.83
C ARG A 108 0.86 18.05 -0.35
N ALA A 109 0.22 17.23 0.47
CA ALA A 109 -1.08 17.52 1.07
C ALA A 109 -1.03 18.76 1.97
N THR A 110 0.02 18.93 2.77
CA THR A 110 0.24 20.14 3.58
C THR A 110 0.43 21.37 2.69
N ARG A 111 1.23 21.28 1.62
CA ARG A 111 1.41 22.40 0.67
C ARG A 111 0.12 22.76 -0.06
N ALA A 112 -0.77 21.80 -0.28
CA ALA A 112 -2.11 22.01 -0.80
C ALA A 112 -3.09 22.60 0.24
N GLY A 113 -2.63 22.97 1.44
CA GLY A 113 -3.44 23.62 2.47
C GLY A 113 -4.38 22.69 3.23
N ILE A 114 -4.17 21.37 3.19
CA ILE A 114 -4.99 20.41 3.94
C ILE A 114 -4.56 20.43 5.41
N ALA A 115 -5.45 20.91 6.27
CA ALA A 115 -5.30 20.89 7.72
C ALA A 115 -6.67 20.76 8.42
N PRO A 116 -6.82 19.83 9.39
CA PRO A 116 -5.84 18.83 9.81
C PRO A 116 -5.62 17.76 8.72
N LEU A 117 -4.44 17.13 8.73
CA LEU A 117 -4.19 15.97 7.88
C LEU A 117 -4.94 14.73 8.42
N PRO A 118 -5.41 13.83 7.54
CA PRO A 118 -5.93 12.52 7.94
C PRO A 118 -4.92 11.71 8.77
N ARG A 119 -5.42 10.84 9.64
CA ARG A 119 -4.62 10.00 10.56
C ARG A 119 -3.66 9.08 9.80
N PHE A 120 -4.02 8.67 8.58
CA PHE A 120 -3.14 7.92 7.68
C PHE A 120 -1.78 8.61 7.43
N PHE A 121 -1.74 9.94 7.41
CA PHE A 121 -0.50 10.70 7.21
C PHE A 121 0.27 10.99 8.50
N GLN A 122 -0.14 10.41 9.65
CA GLN A 122 0.61 10.59 10.89
C GLN A 122 2.01 9.96 10.74
N PRO A 123 3.09 10.75 10.93
CA PRO A 123 4.44 10.27 10.72
C PRO A 123 4.75 9.12 11.70
N THR A 124 5.37 8.07 11.17
CA THR A 124 5.81 6.94 11.98
C THR A 124 7.17 6.47 11.48
N ASP A 125 8.15 6.30 12.38
CA ASP A 125 9.46 5.78 12.00
C ASP A 125 9.37 4.28 11.73
N ARG A 126 9.59 3.88 10.46
CA ARG A 126 9.55 2.49 10.00
C ARG A 126 10.91 2.00 9.47
N ARG A 127 11.99 2.74 9.73
CA ARG A 127 13.32 2.47 9.14
C ARG A 127 13.87 1.11 9.55
N SER A 128 13.69 0.70 10.81
CA SER A 128 14.20 -0.58 11.29
C SER A 128 13.45 -1.77 10.66
N GLN A 129 12.13 -1.68 10.51
CA GLN A 129 11.34 -2.71 9.85
C GLN A 129 11.66 -2.80 8.36
N TRP A 130 11.85 -1.66 7.69
CA TRP A 130 12.29 -1.64 6.29
C TRP A 130 13.68 -2.27 6.12
N ALA A 131 14.63 -1.92 6.99
CA ALA A 131 15.96 -2.53 6.96
C ALA A 131 15.91 -4.06 7.16
N ALA A 132 15.03 -4.56 8.03
CA ALA A 132 14.83 -6.00 8.22
C ALA A 132 14.29 -6.69 6.96
N VAL A 133 13.34 -6.06 6.25
CA VAL A 133 12.88 -6.56 4.94
C VAL A 133 14.01 -6.56 3.93
N CYS A 134 14.77 -5.46 3.82
CA CYS A 134 15.91 -5.38 2.90
C CYS A 134 16.97 -6.45 3.18
N ALA A 135 17.27 -6.75 4.45
CA ALA A 135 18.19 -7.82 4.83
C ALA A 135 17.68 -9.19 4.34
N LYS A 136 16.41 -9.52 4.62
CA LYS A 136 15.78 -10.76 4.14
C LYS A 136 15.78 -10.91 2.61
N LEU A 137 15.62 -9.78 1.89
CA LEU A 137 15.71 -9.76 0.43
C LEU A 137 17.15 -9.94 -0.06
N GLY A 138 18.13 -9.38 0.65
CA GLY A 138 19.55 -9.49 0.31
C GLY A 138 20.12 -10.89 0.53
N ASP A 139 19.60 -11.63 1.50
CA ASP A 139 20.01 -13.01 1.78
C ASP A 139 19.39 -14.04 0.83
N MET A 140 18.46 -13.63 -0.04
CA MET A 140 17.75 -14.52 -0.94
C MET A 140 18.55 -14.77 -2.23
N ASP A 141 18.74 -16.05 -2.57
CA ASP A 141 19.28 -16.43 -3.88
C ASP A 141 18.32 -15.96 -5.00
N PRO A 142 18.75 -15.06 -5.90
CA PRO A 142 17.90 -14.49 -6.95
C PRO A 142 17.40 -15.54 -7.96
N ASP A 143 18.10 -16.66 -8.13
CA ASP A 143 17.72 -17.70 -9.09
C ASP A 143 16.83 -18.79 -8.47
N SER A 144 16.58 -18.69 -7.17
CA SER A 144 15.74 -19.65 -6.44
C SER A 144 14.26 -19.55 -6.80
N ASP A 145 13.54 -20.66 -6.65
CA ASP A 145 12.08 -20.65 -6.78
C ASP A 145 11.39 -19.78 -5.73
N ALA A 146 12.04 -19.55 -4.57
CA ALA A 146 11.55 -18.63 -3.57
C ALA A 146 11.56 -17.18 -4.06
N ALA A 147 12.64 -16.76 -4.74
CA ALA A 147 12.72 -15.44 -5.36
C ALA A 147 11.69 -15.25 -6.47
N ARG A 148 11.49 -16.26 -7.32
CA ARG A 148 10.44 -16.23 -8.37
C ARG A 148 9.04 -16.09 -7.77
N ARG A 149 8.72 -16.90 -6.75
CA ARG A 149 7.43 -16.81 -6.03
C ARG A 149 7.24 -15.46 -5.36
N LEU A 150 8.29 -14.89 -4.76
CA LEU A 150 8.25 -13.58 -4.14
C LEU A 150 7.93 -12.47 -5.14
N ILE A 151 8.53 -12.52 -6.34
CA ILE A 151 8.22 -11.59 -7.43
C ILE A 151 6.74 -11.73 -7.80
N ASP A 152 6.24 -12.95 -8.05
CA ASP A 152 4.85 -13.18 -8.43
C ASP A 152 3.85 -12.73 -7.34
N ASP A 153 4.16 -12.98 -6.07
CA ASP A 153 3.36 -12.50 -4.94
C ASP A 153 3.35 -10.97 -4.87
N THR A 154 4.50 -10.33 -5.11
CA THR A 154 4.60 -8.86 -5.09
C THR A 154 3.79 -8.24 -6.22
N ARG A 155 3.82 -8.83 -7.43
CA ARG A 155 2.96 -8.44 -8.56
C ARG A 155 1.48 -8.59 -8.23
N ALA A 156 1.10 -9.73 -7.65
CA ALA A 156 -0.27 -9.96 -7.20
C ALA A 156 -0.72 -8.92 -6.17
N GLY A 157 0.18 -8.50 -5.27
CA GLY A 157 -0.09 -7.42 -4.33
C GLY A 157 -0.26 -6.04 -4.98
N TYR A 158 0.55 -5.66 -5.96
CA TYR A 158 0.34 -4.44 -6.74
C TYR A 158 -1.00 -4.45 -7.49
N ALA A 159 -1.43 -5.61 -7.98
CA ALA A 159 -2.76 -5.75 -8.60
C ALA A 159 -3.90 -5.42 -7.63
N LEU A 160 -3.75 -5.66 -6.31
CA LEU A 160 -4.73 -5.25 -5.29
C LEU A 160 -4.81 -3.72 -5.17
N TYR A 161 -3.67 -3.03 -5.18
CA TYR A 161 -3.63 -1.57 -5.20
C TYR A 161 -4.26 -1.00 -6.48
N ALA A 162 -3.95 -1.58 -7.64
CA ALA A 162 -4.54 -1.17 -8.91
C ALA A 162 -6.07 -1.37 -8.93
N GLN A 163 -6.56 -2.50 -8.41
CA GLN A 163 -7.99 -2.75 -8.28
C GLN A 163 -8.68 -1.76 -7.32
N ALA A 164 -8.06 -1.49 -6.16
CA ALA A 164 -8.59 -0.53 -5.19
C ALA A 164 -8.65 0.90 -5.78
N GLY A 165 -7.59 1.33 -6.47
CA GLY A 165 -7.54 2.61 -7.18
C GLY A 165 -8.62 2.71 -8.26
N ARG A 166 -8.74 1.69 -9.12
CA ARG A 166 -9.80 1.65 -10.14
C ARG A 166 -11.20 1.79 -9.55
N LEU A 167 -11.52 1.07 -8.47
CA LEU A 167 -12.86 1.06 -7.88
C LEU A 167 -13.24 2.36 -7.16
N THR A 168 -12.26 3.12 -6.68
CA THR A 168 -12.48 4.34 -5.90
C THR A 168 -12.43 5.60 -6.76
N PHE A 169 -11.45 5.71 -7.66
CA PHE A 169 -11.32 6.87 -8.53
C PHE A 169 -12.30 6.87 -9.70
N ALA A 170 -12.76 5.70 -10.19
CA ALA A 170 -13.82 5.66 -11.20
C ALA A 170 -15.14 6.24 -10.68
N LYS A 171 -15.44 6.10 -9.37
CA LYS A 171 -16.64 6.68 -8.74
C LYS A 171 -16.53 8.18 -8.49
N ALA A 172 -15.31 8.72 -8.42
CA ALA A 172 -15.08 10.14 -8.18
C ALA A 172 -15.12 10.98 -9.47
N ALA A 173 -15.04 10.34 -10.64
CA ALA A 173 -15.07 10.99 -11.96
C ALA A 173 -16.50 11.16 -12.54
N THR A 174 -17.52 10.73 -11.80
CA THR A 174 -18.96 10.84 -12.12
C THR A 174 -19.64 11.77 -11.14
#